data_AF-A0A7C3WM75-F1
#
_entry.id   AF-A0A7C3WM75-F1
#
_cell.length_a   1.000
_cell.length_b   1.000
_cell.length_c   1.000
_cell.angle_alpha   90.00
_cell.angle_beta   90.00
_cell.angle_gamma   90.00
#
_symmetry.space_group_name_H-M   'P 1'
#
loop_
_entity.id
_entity.type
_entity.pdbx_description
1 polymer ?
#
loop_
_entity_poly.entity_id
_entity_poly.type
_entity_poly.pdbx_seq_one_letter_code
_entity_poly.pdbx_strand_id
1 'polypeptide(L)'
;MKPLPFTRLSNKEFSPLIVRRYSEPFLFFIVLITDDNLDNLDDLVIKFIKKKDLPETIQEFRNFAGELNKFLLSSYPKTEGIAIVIYADKMTVSSLSGDFMNHEQCRLELFGLLNFMTKV
;
A
#
# COMPACT_ATOMS: atom_id res chain seq x y z
N MET A 1 14.92 -2.79 -25.84
CA MET A 1 13.53 -2.30 -25.76
C MET A 1 13.35 -1.57 -24.43
N LYS A 2 12.89 -0.32 -24.43
CA LYS A 2 12.47 0.36 -23.19
C LYS A 2 11.13 -0.25 -22.75
N PRO A 3 10.95 -0.64 -21.48
CA PRO A 3 9.63 -1.07 -20.99
C PRO A 3 8.68 0.12 -21.11
N LEU A 4 7.55 -0.10 -21.80
CA LEU A 4 6.51 0.91 -21.93
C LEU A 4 5.75 1.01 -20.60
N PRO A 5 5.46 2.21 -20.09
CA PRO A 5 4.66 2.38 -18.89
C PRO A 5 3.24 1.87 -19.16
N PHE A 6 2.71 1.07 -18.24
CA PHE A 6 1.38 0.45 -18.30
C PHE A 6 0.23 1.47 -18.26
N THR A 7 0.50 2.72 -17.87
CA THR A 7 -0.49 3.79 -17.72
C THR A 7 -0.88 4.45 -19.06
N ARG A 8 -1.67 3.74 -19.88
CA ARG A 8 -2.44 4.36 -20.99
C ARG A 8 -3.86 4.68 -20.49
N LEU A 9 -4.23 5.97 -20.50
CA LEU A 9 -5.57 6.46 -20.13
C LEU A 9 -6.72 5.77 -20.89
N SER A 10 -6.46 5.23 -22.09
CA SER A 10 -7.48 4.54 -22.89
C SER A 10 -7.87 3.15 -22.37
N ASN A 11 -7.05 2.55 -21.50
CA ASN A 11 -7.22 1.19 -20.98
C ASN A 11 -7.31 1.17 -19.45
N LYS A 12 -7.53 2.33 -18.80
CA LYS A 12 -7.65 2.39 -17.36
C LYS A 12 -8.95 1.71 -16.96
N GLU A 13 -8.86 0.56 -16.30
CA GLU A 13 -10.03 -0.04 -15.66
C GLU A 13 -10.38 0.88 -14.48
N PHE A 14 -11.67 1.08 -14.20
CA PHE A 14 -12.10 1.89 -13.04
C PHE A 14 -11.92 1.05 -11.77
N SER A 15 -10.69 0.65 -11.48
CA SER A 15 -10.40 -0.24 -10.36
C SER A 15 -10.76 0.47 -9.06
N PRO A 16 -11.44 -0.22 -8.13
CA PRO A 16 -11.80 0.37 -6.86
C PRO A 16 -10.54 0.70 -6.03
N LEU A 17 -10.59 1.83 -5.31
CA LEU A 17 -9.63 2.16 -4.26
C LEU A 17 -10.11 1.53 -2.95
N ILE A 18 -9.33 0.61 -2.41
CA ILE A 18 -9.61 -0.09 -1.15
C ILE A 18 -8.61 0.36 -0.09
N VAL A 19 -9.10 0.74 1.09
CA VAL A 19 -8.28 1.04 2.27
C VAL A 19 -8.51 -0.02 3.34
N ARG A 20 -7.44 -0.70 3.75
CA ARG A 20 -7.45 -1.68 4.85
C ARG A 20 -6.60 -1.18 6.00
N ARG A 21 -7.20 -1.10 7.19
CA ARG A 21 -6.53 -0.72 8.45
C ARG A 21 -6.12 -1.95 9.23
N TYR A 22 -4.88 -1.95 9.71
CA TYR A 22 -4.33 -2.93 10.64
C TYR A 22 -3.86 -2.19 11.89
N SER A 23 -4.20 -2.73 13.07
CA SER A 23 -3.89 -2.06 14.36
C SER A 23 -2.80 -2.77 15.16
N GLU A 24 -2.41 -3.99 14.78
CA GLU A 24 -1.35 -4.76 15.44
C GLU A 24 -0.33 -5.22 14.39
N PRO A 25 0.98 -5.21 14.72
CA PRO A 25 1.59 -4.80 16.00
C PRO A 25 1.77 -3.28 16.16
N PHE A 26 1.57 -2.51 15.09
CA PHE A 26 1.49 -1.05 15.09
C PHE A 26 0.39 -0.63 14.12
N LEU A 27 -0.01 0.64 14.15
CA LEU A 27 -1.04 1.15 13.25
C LEU A 27 -0.46 1.29 11.83
N PHE A 28 -1.03 0.59 10.87
CA PHE A 28 -0.72 0.81 9.46
C PHE A 28 -1.92 0.60 8.56
N PHE A 29 -1.85 1.22 7.40
CA PHE A 29 -2.85 1.19 6.36
C PHE A 29 -2.23 0.62 5.10
N ILE A 30 -2.96 -0.29 4.46
CA ILE A 30 -2.67 -0.79 3.13
C ILE A 30 -3.77 -0.25 2.22
N VAL A 31 -3.37 0.44 1.17
CA VAL A 31 -4.28 0.98 0.16
C VAL A 31 -3.93 0.38 -1.19
N LEU A 32 -4.91 -0.19 -1.86
CA LEU A 32 -4.76 -0.79 -3.19
C LEU A 32 -5.75 -0.15 -4.16
N ILE A 33 -5.32 0.05 -5.39
CA ILE A 33 -6.16 0.31 -6.56
C ILE A 33 -6.01 -0.93 -7.44
N THR A 34 -7.01 -1.82 -7.43
CA THR A 34 -6.86 -3.15 -8.05
C THR A 34 -8.19 -3.78 -8.42
N ASP A 35 -8.18 -4.58 -9.48
CA ASP A 35 -9.27 -5.46 -9.90
C ASP A 35 -9.04 -6.93 -9.51
N ASP A 36 -7.98 -7.20 -8.74
CA ASP A 36 -7.75 -8.52 -8.17
C ASP A 36 -8.75 -8.85 -7.04
N ASN A 37 -9.03 -10.14 -6.84
CA ASN A 37 -9.78 -10.59 -5.67
C ASN A 37 -8.92 -10.47 -4.41
N LEU A 38 -9.40 -9.74 -3.41
CA LEU A 38 -8.72 -9.47 -2.14
C LEU A 38 -9.20 -10.33 -0.96
N ASP A 39 -9.96 -11.40 -1.20
CA ASP A 39 -10.47 -12.30 -0.14
C ASP A 39 -9.36 -12.83 0.79
N ASN A 40 -8.13 -12.96 0.30
CA ASN A 40 -6.97 -13.45 1.04
C ASN A 40 -6.00 -12.35 1.51
N LEU A 41 -6.36 -11.06 1.38
CA LEU A 41 -5.48 -9.95 1.72
C LEU A 41 -5.00 -9.99 3.17
N ASP A 42 -5.92 -10.20 4.11
CA ASP A 42 -5.58 -10.25 5.53
C ASP A 42 -4.66 -11.43 5.85
N ASP A 43 -4.93 -12.60 5.29
CA ASP A 43 -4.10 -13.79 5.49
C ASP A 43 -2.67 -13.59 4.95
N LEU A 44 -2.54 -12.96 3.78
CA LEU A 44 -1.24 -12.64 3.19
C LEU A 44 -0.45 -11.66 4.06
N VAL A 45 -1.10 -10.61 4.54
CA VAL A 45 -0.46 -9.59 5.39
C VAL A 45 -0.04 -10.19 6.73
N ILE A 46 -0.92 -10.95 7.39
CA ILE A 46 -0.61 -11.63 8.66
C ILE A 46 0.53 -12.63 8.46
N LYS A 47 0.52 -13.39 7.36
CA LYS A 47 1.60 -14.34 7.04
C LYS A 47 2.92 -13.62 6.78
N PHE A 48 2.91 -12.44 6.16
CA PHE A 48 4.11 -11.64 5.97
C PHE A 48 4.67 -11.16 7.31
N ILE A 49 3.82 -10.58 8.17
CA ILE A 49 4.21 -10.08 9.50
C ILE A 49 4.79 -11.21 10.36
N LYS A 50 4.12 -12.36 10.43
CA LYS A 50 4.57 -13.50 11.25
C LYS A 50 5.91 -14.11 10.79
N LYS A 51 6.35 -13.82 9.57
CA LYS A 51 7.62 -14.32 9.01
C LYS A 51 8.78 -13.34 9.18
N LYS A 52 8.52 -12.14 9.68
CA LYS A 52 9.48 -11.04 9.76
C LYS A 52 9.65 -10.60 11.20
N ASP A 53 10.86 -10.19 11.53
CA ASP A 53 11.10 -9.47 12.78
C ASP A 53 10.40 -8.10 12.70
N LEU A 54 9.85 -7.67 13.83
CA LEU A 54 9.17 -6.37 13.89
C LEU A 54 10.20 -5.24 13.85
N PRO A 55 9.97 -4.19 13.06
CA PRO A 55 10.89 -3.06 12.96
C PRO A 55 10.96 -2.28 14.27
N GLU A 56 12.17 -1.91 14.68
CA GLU A 56 12.45 -1.08 15.86
C GLU A 56 13.05 0.28 15.46
N THR A 57 13.74 0.34 14.31
CA THR A 57 14.38 1.55 13.80
C THR A 57 13.65 2.13 12.58
N ILE A 58 13.86 3.42 12.32
CA ILE A 58 13.28 4.12 11.16
C ILE A 58 13.62 3.42 9.85
N GLN A 59 14.86 2.94 9.71
CA GLN A 59 15.30 2.25 8.50
C GLN A 59 14.62 0.89 8.35
N GLU A 60 14.41 0.16 9.45
CA GLU A 60 13.65 -1.09 9.44
C GLU A 60 12.19 -0.86 9.09
N PHE A 61 11.54 0.20 9.60
CA PHE A 61 10.19 0.56 9.18
C PHE A 61 10.09 0.84 7.67
N ARG A 62 11.08 1.54 7.10
CA ARG A 62 11.15 1.80 5.65
C ARG A 62 11.33 0.52 4.86
N ASN A 63 12.24 -0.34 5.31
CA ASN A 63 12.50 -1.64 4.69
C ASN A 63 11.25 -2.52 4.75
N PHE A 64 10.62 -2.62 5.92
CA PHE A 64 9.38 -3.35 6.14
C PHE A 64 8.27 -2.87 5.19
N ALA A 65 8.02 -1.56 5.12
CA ALA A 65 7.00 -1.00 4.22
C ALA A 65 7.30 -1.32 2.75
N GLY A 66 8.57 -1.21 2.34
CA GLY A 66 9.00 -1.50 0.97
C GLY A 66 8.93 -2.98 0.61
N GLU A 67 9.28 -3.87 1.53
CA GLU A 67 9.18 -5.31 1.34
C GLU A 67 7.73 -5.78 1.28
N LEU A 68 6.86 -5.26 2.16
CA LEU A 68 5.43 -5.55 2.15
C LEU A 68 4.79 -5.07 0.84
N ASN A 69 5.15 -3.87 0.38
CA ASN A 69 4.67 -3.35 -0.90
C ASN A 69 5.06 -4.29 -2.06
N LYS A 70 6.34 -4.70 -2.15
CA LYS A 70 6.81 -5.65 -3.16
C LYS A 70 6.11 -7.01 -3.08
N PHE A 71 5.89 -7.52 -1.87
CA PHE A 71 5.20 -8.78 -1.64
C PHE A 71 3.76 -8.75 -2.16
N LEU A 72 3.03 -7.67 -1.88
CA LEU A 72 1.66 -7.50 -2.36
C LEU A 72 1.60 -7.27 -3.87
N LEU A 73 2.53 -6.49 -4.43
CA LEU A 73 2.62 -6.30 -5.88
C LEU A 73 2.83 -7.63 -6.63
N SER A 74 3.61 -8.54 -6.04
CA SER A 74 3.80 -9.89 -6.61
C SER A 74 2.60 -10.82 -6.41
N SER A 75 1.73 -10.54 -5.44
CA SER A 75 0.55 -11.34 -5.13
C SER A 75 -0.69 -10.90 -5.94
N TYR A 76 -0.73 -9.63 -6.34
CA TYR A 76 -1.86 -9.00 -7.04
C TYR A 76 -1.41 -8.33 -8.34
N PRO A 77 -1.31 -9.09 -9.45
CA PRO A 77 -0.73 -8.62 -10.71
C PRO A 77 -1.57 -7.58 -11.45
N LYS A 78 -2.87 -7.44 -11.15
CA LYS A 78 -3.76 -6.42 -11.73
C LYS A 78 -3.86 -5.16 -10.87
N THR A 79 -2.92 -4.97 -9.94
CA THR A 79 -2.89 -3.79 -9.10
C THR A 79 -2.23 -2.62 -9.82
N GLU A 80 -2.98 -1.53 -9.99
CA GLU A 80 -2.50 -0.28 -10.58
C GLU A 80 -1.72 0.58 -9.58
N GLY A 81 -2.06 0.49 -8.28
CA GLY A 81 -1.41 1.28 -7.23
C GLY A 81 -1.42 0.59 -5.87
N ILE A 82 -0.30 0.65 -5.15
CA ILE A 82 -0.18 0.19 -3.76
C ILE A 82 0.43 1.30 -2.91
N ALA A 83 -0.19 1.58 -1.77
CA ALA A 83 0.37 2.42 -0.73
C ALA A 83 0.34 1.69 0.62
N ILE A 84 1.51 1.58 1.24
CA ILE A 84 1.65 1.15 2.63
C ILE A 84 1.96 2.39 3.45
N VAL A 85 1.13 2.71 4.44
CA VAL A 85 1.31 3.87 5.31
C VAL A 85 1.33 3.40 6.76
N ILE A 86 2.48 3.51 7.40
CA ILE A 86 2.72 3.09 8.78
C ILE A 86 2.77 4.33 9.67
N TYR A 87 1.99 4.31 10.75
CA TYR A 87 2.06 5.26 11.84
C TYR A 87 2.80 4.59 13.00
N ALA A 88 4.05 4.97 13.19
CA ALA A 88 4.91 4.44 14.24
C ALA A 88 5.29 5.58 15.19
N ASP A 89 4.78 5.54 16.43
CA ASP A 89 5.00 6.59 17.44
C ASP A 89 4.78 8.02 16.89
N LYS A 90 5.84 8.79 16.67
CA LYS A 90 5.80 10.19 16.19
C LYS A 90 6.14 10.36 14.71
N MET A 91 6.23 9.27 13.95
CA MET A 91 6.60 9.30 12.53
C MET A 91 5.59 8.57 11.66
N THR A 92 5.54 9.01 10.40
CA THR A 92 4.80 8.33 9.35
C THR A 92 5.78 7.83 8.30
N VAL A 93 5.73 6.53 8.00
CA VAL A 93 6.54 5.90 6.96
C VAL A 93 5.61 5.41 5.87
N SER A 94 5.81 5.86 4.64
CA SER A 94 5.01 5.44 3.50
C SER A 94 5.84 4.80 2.40
N SER A 95 5.36 3.68 1.85
CA SER A 95 5.88 3.09 0.61
C SER A 95 4.80 3.12 -0.45
N LEU A 96 5.00 3.91 -1.50
CA LEU A 96 4.06 4.12 -2.60
C LEU A 96 4.57 3.42 -3.87
N SER A 97 3.66 2.87 -4.67
CA SER A 97 3.96 2.25 -5.96
C SER A 97 2.80 2.43 -6.94
N GLY A 98 3.11 2.38 -8.23
CA GLY A 98 2.13 2.52 -9.31
C GLY A 98 1.49 3.90 -9.32
N ASP A 99 0.16 3.95 -9.41
CA ASP A 99 -0.62 5.17 -9.52
C ASP A 99 -0.40 6.14 -8.36
N PHE A 100 -0.21 5.66 -7.14
CA PHE A 100 0.13 6.51 -5.99
C PHE A 100 1.53 7.15 -6.10
N MET A 101 2.42 6.66 -6.95
CA MET A 101 3.72 7.30 -7.18
C MET A 101 3.65 8.28 -8.36
N ASN A 102 2.89 7.93 -9.40
CA ASN A 102 2.88 8.62 -10.69
C ASN A 102 1.82 9.72 -10.79
N HIS A 103 0.70 9.60 -10.07
CA HIS A 103 -0.44 10.50 -10.16
C HIS A 103 -0.67 11.26 -8.85
N GLU A 104 -0.50 12.59 -8.89
CA GLU A 104 -0.66 13.45 -7.73
C GLU A 104 -2.08 13.40 -7.15
N GLN A 105 -3.11 13.37 -8.00
CA GLN A 105 -4.50 13.30 -7.57
C GLN A 105 -4.76 12.05 -6.71
N CYS A 106 -4.25 10.88 -7.11
CA CYS A 106 -4.37 9.64 -6.33
C CYS A 106 -3.67 9.76 -4.97
N ARG A 107 -2.53 10.47 -4.87
CA ARG A 107 -1.88 10.74 -3.57
C ARG A 107 -2.69 11.67 -2.69
N LEU A 108 -3.24 12.74 -3.25
CA LEU A 108 -4.05 13.69 -2.50
C LEU A 108 -5.31 13.01 -1.96
N GLU A 109 -5.97 12.19 -2.78
CA GLU A 109 -7.11 11.39 -2.36
C GLU A 109 -6.73 10.41 -1.24
N LEU A 110 -5.64 9.65 -1.41
CA LEU A 110 -5.13 8.73 -0.39
C LEU A 110 -4.94 9.41 0.97
N PHE A 111 -4.17 10.51 1.02
CA PHE A 111 -3.91 11.19 2.29
C PHE A 111 -5.14 11.91 2.83
N GLY A 112 -6.06 12.35 1.96
CA GLY A 112 -7.37 12.86 2.35
C GLY A 112 -8.21 11.81 3.09
N LEU A 113 -8.31 10.60 2.52
CA LEU A 113 -9.02 9.46 3.12
C LEU A 113 -8.37 9.03 4.44
N LEU A 114 -7.05 8.91 4.50
CA LEU A 114 -6.35 8.53 5.73
C LEU A 114 -6.54 9.56 6.86
N ASN A 115 -6.54 10.85 6.52
CA ASN A 115 -6.83 11.91 7.50
C ASN A 115 -8.27 11.84 8.01
N PHE A 116 -9.24 11.51 7.14
CA PHE A 116 -10.62 11.30 7.57
C PHE A 116 -10.75 10.08 8.49
N MET A 117 -10.07 8.98 8.18
CA MET A 117 -10.12 7.74 8.96
C MET A 117 -9.40 7.81 10.31
N THR A 118 -8.41 8.70 10.44
CA THR A 118 -7.64 8.89 11.69
C THR A 118 -8.21 10.00 12.58
N LYS A 119 -9.08 10.86 12.04
CA LYS A 119 -9.87 11.83 12.81
C LYS A 119 -11.09 11.14 13.44
N VAL A 120 -10.86 10.48 14.58
CA VAL A 120 -11.89 10.14 15.57
C VAL A 120 -11.52 10.81 16.88
#